data_AF-A0A9P6Y9U3-F1
#
_entry.id   AF-A0A9P6Y9U3-F1
#
_cell.length_a   1.000
_cell.length_b   1.000
_cell.length_c   1.000
_cell.angle_alpha   90.00
_cell.angle_beta   90.00
_cell.angle_gamma   90.00
#
_symmetry.space_group_name_H-M   'P 1'
#
loop_
_entity.id
_entity.type
_entity.pdbx_description
1 polymer ?
#
loop_
_entity_poly.entity_id
_entity_poly.type
_entity_poly.pdbx_seq_one_letter_code
_entity_poly.pdbx_strand_id
1 'polypeptide(L)'
;MLTSELSKAHLAIKNLQTQLQTLSTQPTKDPNCIPAADFPSIKESLNISSTQFPDAPWHNQAKVDALKQSMLRQRELRRVQPEAAAARFFQPPSPNQGFKYLYIPTKARIPVGTLRTTFRRLGVNNARLLDIHYPARHTAAILIHNDYETEFTELLSKHRISPKMDFDPNSGKTLEDPNLAALSDAERDNAARQHQITRLERAVPHIRAPVKFAVARFFYDKQWISKKFYDTIVAARNPQLSNIFDQSPAAGDSNTNDPTADDINMLTADDFEQFGDRDSQPSHH
;
A
#
# COMPACT_ATOMS: atom_id res chain seq x y z
N MET A 1 -20.50 -58.88 -29.84
CA MET A 1 -19.72 -57.70 -29.40
C MET A 1 -20.34 -57.10 -28.14
N LEU A 2 -21.46 -56.36 -28.22
CA LEU A 2 -22.11 -55.68 -27.07
C LEU A 2 -22.19 -56.47 -25.73
N THR A 3 -22.58 -57.75 -25.77
CA THR A 3 -22.71 -58.58 -24.54
C THR A 3 -21.39 -58.86 -23.82
N SER A 4 -20.26 -58.88 -24.53
CA SER A 4 -18.93 -59.08 -23.92
C SER A 4 -18.34 -57.80 -23.32
N GLU A 5 -18.78 -56.62 -23.76
CA GLU A 5 -18.43 -55.34 -23.11
C GLU A 5 -19.26 -55.12 -21.85
N LEU A 6 -20.56 -55.41 -21.89
CA LEU A 6 -21.45 -55.25 -20.74
C LEU A 6 -21.05 -56.16 -19.56
N SER A 7 -20.61 -57.40 -19.85
CA SER A 7 -20.05 -58.29 -18.82
C SER A 7 -18.71 -57.81 -18.24
N LYS A 8 -17.82 -57.25 -19.08
CA LYS A 8 -16.59 -56.59 -18.61
C LYS A 8 -16.89 -55.38 -17.72
N ALA A 9 -17.86 -54.55 -18.09
CA ALA A 9 -18.27 -53.38 -17.31
C ALA A 9 -18.81 -53.77 -15.93
N HIS A 10 -19.70 -54.77 -15.86
CA HIS A 10 -20.19 -55.29 -14.57
C HIS A 10 -19.07 -55.86 -13.69
N LEU A 11 -18.09 -56.55 -14.28
CA LEU A 11 -16.94 -57.09 -13.55
C LEU A 11 -16.02 -55.98 -13.02
N ALA A 12 -15.80 -54.91 -13.79
CA ALA A 12 -15.05 -53.73 -13.36
C ALA A 12 -15.75 -53.00 -12.20
N ILE A 13 -17.07 -52.79 -12.28
CA ILE A 13 -17.87 -52.17 -11.21
C ILE A 13 -17.79 -52.99 -9.91
N LYS A 14 -17.91 -54.32 -10.00
CA LYS A 14 -17.81 -55.21 -8.83
C LYS A 14 -16.42 -55.15 -8.16
N ASN A 15 -15.35 -55.06 -8.96
CA ASN A 15 -13.98 -54.92 -8.45
C ASN A 15 -13.75 -53.56 -7.77
N LEU A 16 -14.32 -52.47 -8.30
CA LEU A 16 -14.26 -51.16 -7.66
C LEU A 16 -15.05 -51.13 -6.34
N GLN A 17 -16.22 -51.75 -6.28
CA GLN A 17 -17.01 -51.86 -5.05
C GLN A 17 -16.28 -52.63 -3.94
N THR A 18 -15.57 -53.71 -4.28
CA THR A 18 -14.75 -54.46 -3.31
C THR A 18 -13.50 -53.68 -2.87
N GLN A 19 -12.86 -52.91 -3.75
CA GLN A 19 -11.79 -51.98 -3.36
C GLN A 19 -12.30 -50.90 -2.38
N LEU A 20 -13.46 -50.29 -2.65
CA LEU A 20 -14.03 -49.28 -1.75
C LEU A 20 -14.44 -49.86 -0.39
N GLN A 21 -14.97 -51.09 -0.34
CA GLN A 21 -15.26 -51.77 0.93
C GLN A 21 -13.99 -52.08 1.74
N THR A 22 -12.90 -52.52 1.09
CA THR A 22 -11.63 -52.79 1.78
C THR A 22 -10.93 -51.52 2.27
N LEU A 23 -11.04 -50.40 1.55
CA LEU A 23 -10.58 -49.08 2.00
C LEU A 23 -11.42 -48.55 3.18
N SER A 24 -12.73 -48.80 3.19
CA SER A 24 -13.64 -48.35 4.25
C SER A 24 -13.47 -49.09 5.59
N THR A 25 -12.90 -50.30 5.57
CA THR A 25 -12.73 -51.15 6.78
C THR A 25 -11.29 -51.24 7.30
N GLN A 26 -10.34 -50.49 6.73
CA GLN A 26 -9.02 -50.32 7.34
C GLN A 26 -9.02 -49.20 8.39
N PRO A 27 -8.72 -49.49 9.68
CA PRO A 27 -8.26 -48.44 10.58
C PRO A 27 -6.89 -47.97 10.08
N THR A 28 -6.81 -46.74 9.60
CA THR A 28 -5.58 -46.11 9.12
C THR A 28 -4.60 -45.95 10.28
N LYS A 29 -3.69 -46.93 10.43
CA LYS A 29 -2.52 -46.83 11.30
C LYS A 29 -1.51 -45.90 10.66
N ASP A 30 -1.66 -44.60 10.89
CA ASP A 30 -0.59 -43.64 10.65
C ASP A 30 0.60 -44.00 11.55
N PRO A 31 1.82 -44.22 11.02
CA PRO A 31 3.00 -44.56 11.80
C PRO A 31 3.57 -43.38 12.61
N ASN A 32 2.77 -42.33 12.86
CA ASN A 32 3.12 -41.21 13.74
C ASN A 32 1.91 -40.60 14.47
N CYS A 33 0.82 -41.36 14.65
CA CYS A 33 -0.28 -40.97 15.53
C CYS A 33 -0.06 -41.59 16.92
N ILE A 34 0.30 -40.76 17.91
CA ILE A 34 0.40 -41.18 19.31
C ILE A 34 -0.98 -41.66 19.77
N PRO A 35 -1.13 -42.86 20.35
CA PRO A 35 -2.42 -43.32 20.84
C PRO A 35 -2.92 -42.36 21.92
N ALA A 36 -4.15 -41.89 21.80
CA ALA A 36 -4.79 -40.93 22.71
C ALA A 36 -5.08 -41.49 24.13
N ALA A 37 -4.42 -42.59 24.51
CA ALA A 37 -4.43 -43.18 25.85
C ALA A 37 -3.29 -42.64 26.75
N ASP A 38 -2.23 -42.07 26.17
CA ASP A 38 -1.05 -41.56 26.91
C ASP A 38 -1.04 -40.02 27.09
N PHE A 39 -2.20 -39.38 27.02
CA PHE A 39 -2.34 -38.08 27.70
C PHE A 39 -2.40 -38.36 29.19
N PRO A 40 -1.49 -37.78 30.02
CA PRO A 40 -1.65 -37.88 31.46
C PRO A 40 -2.98 -37.23 31.82
N SER A 41 -3.95 -38.04 32.22
CA SER A 41 -5.21 -37.55 32.77
C SER A 41 -4.83 -36.62 33.92
N ILE A 42 -5.01 -35.33 33.71
CA ILE A 42 -4.94 -34.34 34.78
C ILE A 42 -6.10 -34.72 35.69
N LYS A 43 -5.80 -35.52 36.71
CA LYS A 43 -6.72 -35.75 37.81
C LYS A 43 -7.04 -34.36 38.33
N GLU A 44 -8.29 -33.94 38.15
CA GLU A 44 -8.81 -32.68 38.63
C GLU A 44 -8.83 -32.75 40.16
N SER A 45 -7.66 -32.55 40.76
CA SER A 45 -7.46 -32.60 42.18
C SER A 45 -8.15 -31.38 42.76
N LEU A 46 -9.30 -31.62 43.40
CA LEU A 46 -10.12 -30.65 44.13
C LEU A 46 -9.41 -30.08 45.39
N ASN A 47 -8.07 -29.96 45.35
CA ASN A 47 -7.21 -29.39 46.37
C ASN A 47 -6.27 -28.36 45.71
N ILE A 48 -6.64 -27.09 45.84
CA ILE A 48 -6.02 -25.91 45.20
C ILE A 48 -4.62 -25.58 45.80
N SER A 49 -4.09 -26.41 46.69
CA SER A 49 -3.08 -26.01 47.68
C SER A 49 -1.67 -26.60 47.51
N SER A 50 -1.39 -27.42 46.48
CA SER A 50 -0.08 -28.08 46.33
C SER A 50 0.35 -28.27 44.88
N THR A 51 0.74 -27.19 44.20
CA THR A 51 1.45 -27.27 42.92
C THR A 51 2.97 -27.22 43.13
N GLN A 52 3.70 -27.99 42.33
CA GLN A 52 5.14 -28.23 42.47
C GLN A 52 6.02 -27.01 42.10
N PHE A 53 5.39 -25.85 41.81
CA PHE A 53 6.02 -24.60 41.39
C PHE A 53 5.26 -23.39 41.98
N PRO A 54 5.37 -23.13 43.30
CA PRO A 54 4.62 -22.06 43.98
C PRO A 54 4.94 -20.65 43.44
N ASP A 55 6.15 -20.43 42.92
CA ASP A 55 6.58 -19.16 42.31
C ASP A 55 6.14 -18.96 40.85
N ALA A 56 5.46 -19.93 40.23
CA ALA A 56 5.07 -19.81 38.83
C ALA A 56 4.09 -18.63 38.64
N PRO A 57 4.33 -17.72 37.67
CA PRO A 57 3.73 -16.39 37.65
C PRO A 57 2.21 -16.35 37.47
N TRP A 58 1.60 -17.47 37.06
CA TRP A 58 0.16 -17.64 36.91
C TRP A 58 -0.60 -17.99 38.21
N HIS A 59 0.09 -18.40 39.29
CA HIS A 59 -0.57 -18.64 40.59
C HIS A 59 -0.82 -17.34 41.38
N ASN A 60 -0.16 -16.24 41.02
CA ASN A 60 -0.38 -14.94 41.65
C ASN A 60 -1.46 -14.17 40.86
N GLN A 61 -2.68 -14.16 41.38
CA GLN A 61 -3.84 -13.51 40.77
C GLN A 61 -3.57 -12.03 40.41
N ALA A 62 -2.88 -11.29 41.27
CA ALA A 62 -2.55 -9.88 41.01
C ALA A 62 -1.55 -9.71 39.85
N LYS A 63 -0.56 -10.61 39.68
CA LYS A 63 0.32 -10.61 38.49
C LYS A 63 -0.46 -10.94 37.23
N VAL A 64 -1.39 -11.90 37.29
CA VAL A 64 -2.25 -12.28 36.16
C VAL A 64 -3.16 -11.12 35.73
N ASP A 65 -3.80 -10.44 36.68
CA ASP A 65 -4.70 -9.33 36.39
C ASP A 65 -3.94 -8.06 35.94
N ALA A 66 -2.74 -7.80 36.46
CA ALA A 66 -1.83 -6.78 35.92
C ALA A 66 -1.42 -7.08 34.47
N LEU A 67 -1.14 -8.36 34.13
CA LEU A 67 -0.86 -8.77 32.76
C LEU A 67 -2.09 -8.55 31.85
N LYS A 68 -3.29 -8.95 32.28
CA LYS A 68 -4.55 -8.67 31.54
C LYS A 68 -4.73 -7.16 31.29
N GLN A 69 -4.53 -6.31 32.30
CA GLN A 69 -4.62 -4.86 32.15
C GLN A 69 -3.60 -4.31 31.15
N SER A 70 -2.35 -4.79 31.18
CA SER A 70 -1.33 -4.42 30.18
C SER A 70 -1.72 -4.84 28.76
N MET A 71 -2.29 -6.03 28.59
CA MET A 71 -2.75 -6.57 27.30
C MET A 71 -3.94 -5.77 26.75
N LEU A 72 -4.89 -5.40 27.61
CA LEU A 72 -6.01 -4.52 27.24
C LEU A 72 -5.51 -3.13 26.83
N ARG A 73 -4.63 -2.50 27.61
CA ARG A 73 -4.02 -1.21 27.28
C ARG A 73 -3.21 -1.26 25.98
N GLN A 74 -2.48 -2.35 25.74
CA GLN A 74 -1.72 -2.55 24.49
C GLN A 74 -2.65 -2.81 23.29
N ARG A 75 -3.79 -3.48 23.49
CA ARG A 75 -4.83 -3.66 22.47
C ARG A 75 -5.47 -2.33 22.07
N GLU A 76 -5.73 -1.47 23.05
CA GLU A 76 -6.30 -0.14 22.84
C GLU A 76 -5.34 0.77 22.08
N LEU A 77 -4.07 0.84 22.49
CA LEU A 77 -3.02 1.56 21.76
C LEU A 77 -2.82 1.03 20.32
N ARG A 78 -3.12 -0.24 20.06
CA ARG A 78 -3.11 -0.86 18.72
C ARG A 78 -4.37 -0.59 17.89
N ARG A 79 -5.46 -0.09 18.49
CA ARG A 79 -6.72 0.27 17.80
C ARG A 79 -6.72 1.71 17.27
N VAL A 80 -6.22 2.64 18.07
CA VAL A 80 -6.15 4.08 17.72
C VAL A 80 -5.43 4.33 16.38
N GLN A 81 -4.37 3.58 16.06
CA GLN A 81 -3.66 3.73 14.78
C GLN A 81 -4.48 3.29 13.55
N PRO A 82 -5.05 2.06 13.50
CA PRO A 82 -6.03 1.67 12.49
C PRO A 82 -7.23 2.61 12.37
N GLU A 83 -7.79 3.09 13.48
CA GLU A 83 -8.95 3.98 13.49
C GLU A 83 -8.63 5.33 12.85
N ALA A 84 -7.52 5.97 13.23
CA ALA A 84 -7.05 7.20 12.59
C ALA A 84 -6.70 6.99 11.10
N ALA A 85 -6.21 5.81 10.71
CA ALA A 85 -5.95 5.47 9.32
C ALA A 85 -7.23 5.24 8.51
N ALA A 86 -8.26 4.64 9.10
CA ALA A 86 -9.56 4.43 8.48
C ALA A 86 -10.35 5.74 8.36
N ALA A 87 -10.32 6.60 9.38
CA ALA A 87 -10.96 7.92 9.35
C ALA A 87 -10.46 8.78 8.17
N ARG A 88 -9.16 8.70 7.84
CA ARG A 88 -8.56 9.38 6.67
C ARG A 88 -9.12 8.94 5.32
N PHE A 89 -9.73 7.76 5.21
CA PHE A 89 -10.40 7.33 3.98
C PHE A 89 -11.72 8.10 3.72
N PHE A 90 -12.37 8.57 4.79
CA PHE A 90 -13.61 9.33 4.74
C PHE A 90 -13.41 10.85 4.85
N GLN A 91 -12.17 11.30 5.06
CA GLN A 91 -11.84 12.72 5.02
C GLN A 91 -11.80 13.19 3.56
N PRO A 92 -12.24 14.44 3.27
CA PRO A 92 -12.11 15.00 1.93
C PRO A 92 -10.61 15.04 1.55
N PRO A 93 -10.27 14.85 0.26
CA PRO A 93 -8.88 14.93 -0.17
C PRO A 93 -8.26 16.28 0.18
N SER A 94 -7.02 16.29 0.67
CA SER A 94 -6.34 17.52 1.05
C SER A 94 -6.19 18.47 -0.15
N PRO A 95 -6.28 19.79 0.05
CA PRO A 95 -6.05 20.76 -1.03
C PRO A 95 -4.59 20.77 -1.50
N ASN A 96 -3.65 20.33 -0.65
CA ASN A 96 -2.22 20.27 -0.95
C ASN A 96 -1.77 18.84 -1.31
N GLN A 97 -2.43 18.22 -2.31
CA GLN A 97 -2.01 16.91 -2.81
C GLN A 97 -0.60 17.00 -3.39
N GLY A 98 0.31 16.17 -2.88
CA GLY A 98 1.70 16.18 -3.33
C GLY A 98 2.64 15.49 -2.37
N PHE A 99 3.91 15.51 -2.74
CA PHE A 99 4.97 14.85 -2.00
C PHE A 99 6.14 15.79 -1.76
N LYS A 100 6.82 15.60 -0.63
CA LYS A 100 7.96 16.43 -0.25
C LYS A 100 9.12 15.56 0.20
N TYR A 101 10.32 15.95 -0.21
CA TYR A 101 11.55 15.46 0.39
C TYR A 101 11.90 16.32 1.60
N LEU A 102 12.05 15.69 2.76
CA LEU A 102 12.64 16.29 3.94
C LEU A 102 14.06 15.78 4.13
N TYR A 103 14.99 16.70 4.37
CA TYR A 103 16.41 16.40 4.54
C TYR A 103 16.76 16.36 6.03
N ILE A 104 17.08 15.18 6.55
CA ILE A 104 17.35 14.97 7.98
C ILE A 104 18.86 14.84 8.20
N PRO A 105 19.44 15.59 9.16
CA PRO A 105 20.84 15.45 9.52
C PRO A 105 21.10 14.04 10.09
N THR A 106 22.18 13.40 9.66
CA THR A 106 22.59 12.07 10.14
C THR A 106 24.05 12.08 10.59
N LYS A 107 24.34 11.51 11.77
CA LYS A 107 25.72 11.46 12.28
C LYS A 107 26.63 10.60 11.40
N ALA A 108 26.12 9.47 10.94
CA ALA A 108 26.79 8.55 10.03
C ALA A 108 25.78 7.93 9.06
N ARG A 109 26.25 7.48 7.90
CA ARG A 109 25.43 6.72 6.94
C ARG A 109 25.20 5.31 7.49
N ILE A 110 23.94 4.95 7.69
CA ILE A 110 23.52 3.60 8.11
C ILE A 110 22.68 2.94 7.01
N PRO A 111 22.57 1.60 6.95
CA PRO A 111 21.70 0.92 6.00
C PRO A 111 20.26 1.43 6.08
N VAL A 112 19.56 1.54 4.93
CA VAL A 112 18.20 2.10 4.87
C VAL A 112 17.22 1.31 5.75
N GLY A 113 17.36 -0.01 5.83
CA GLY A 113 16.59 -0.84 6.77
C GLY A 113 16.80 -0.44 8.23
N THR A 114 18.05 -0.19 8.63
CA THR A 114 18.39 0.31 9.99
C THR A 114 17.79 1.68 10.22
N LEU A 115 17.84 2.59 9.23
CA LEU A 115 17.24 3.93 9.33
C LEU A 115 15.71 3.88 9.47
N ARG A 116 15.03 2.97 8.77
CA ARG A 116 13.59 2.70 8.97
C ARG A 116 13.31 2.14 10.38
N THR A 117 14.20 1.32 10.92
CA THR A 117 14.06 0.82 12.29
C THR A 117 14.28 1.93 13.33
N THR A 118 15.24 2.84 13.14
CA THR A 118 15.43 3.98 14.04
C THR A 118 14.26 4.95 13.99
N PHE A 119 13.73 5.27 12.80
CA PHE A 119 12.52 6.10 12.68
C PHE A 119 11.31 5.46 13.38
N ARG A 120 11.10 4.14 13.23
CA ARG A 120 10.06 3.42 13.99
C ARG A 120 10.24 3.52 15.51
N ARG A 121 11.48 3.50 16.02
CA ARG A 121 11.78 3.68 17.46
C ARG A 121 11.50 5.09 17.97
N LEU A 122 11.50 6.10 17.09
CA LEU A 122 11.05 7.47 17.39
C LEU A 122 9.51 7.62 17.33
N GLY A 123 8.79 6.58 16.88
CA GLY A 123 7.33 6.60 16.71
C GLY A 123 6.85 6.90 15.28
N VAL A 124 7.76 7.03 14.30
CA VAL A 124 7.40 7.31 12.91
C VAL A 124 6.65 6.13 12.30
N ASN A 125 5.55 6.40 11.59
CA ASN A 125 4.85 5.37 10.82
C ASN A 125 5.61 5.08 9.52
N ASN A 126 6.40 4.01 9.53
CA ASN A 126 7.16 3.54 8.36
C ASN A 126 6.31 3.29 7.10
N ALA A 127 4.99 3.13 7.18
CA ALA A 127 4.13 2.99 6.00
C ALA A 127 3.94 4.31 5.23
N ARG A 128 4.12 5.47 5.90
CA ARG A 128 4.02 6.81 5.30
C ARG A 128 5.34 7.34 4.73
N LEU A 129 6.46 6.65 4.98
CA LEU A 129 7.77 6.96 4.39
C LEU A 129 7.88 6.27 3.02
N LEU A 130 7.72 7.02 1.94
CA LEU A 130 7.59 6.48 0.58
C LEU A 130 8.94 6.04 0.01
N ASP A 131 9.97 6.86 0.19
CA ASP A 131 11.37 6.59 -0.17
C ASP A 131 12.33 7.11 0.90
N ILE A 132 13.51 6.51 1.00
CA ILE A 132 14.63 6.97 1.84
C ILE A 132 15.95 6.74 1.11
N HIS A 133 16.68 7.81 0.81
CA HIS A 133 18.02 7.74 0.22
C HIS A 133 18.99 8.75 0.86
N TYR A 134 20.26 8.69 0.47
CA TYR A 134 21.32 9.59 0.96
C TYR A 134 21.83 10.46 -0.19
N PRO A 135 21.42 11.74 -0.30
CA PRO A 135 21.90 12.63 -1.36
C PRO A 135 23.33 13.13 -1.12
N ALA A 136 23.77 13.24 0.13
CA ALA A 136 25.08 13.75 0.53
C ALA A 136 25.61 13.02 1.78
N ARG A 137 26.86 13.29 2.18
CA ARG A 137 27.33 12.86 3.51
C ARG A 137 26.50 13.58 4.59
N HIS A 138 26.28 12.90 5.70
CA HIS A 138 25.54 13.42 6.86
C HIS A 138 24.10 13.93 6.60
N THR A 139 23.48 13.54 5.48
CA THR A 139 22.12 13.96 5.10
C THR A 139 21.34 12.78 4.53
N ALA A 140 20.18 12.47 5.11
CA ALA A 140 19.22 11.52 4.56
C ALA A 140 18.02 12.29 3.98
N ALA A 141 17.61 11.96 2.76
CA ALA A 141 16.38 12.44 2.16
C ALA A 141 15.27 11.43 2.41
N ILE A 142 14.11 11.89 2.89
CA ILE A 142 12.92 11.07 3.13
C ILE A 142 11.75 11.66 2.35
N LEU A 143 11.11 10.84 1.51
CA LEU A 143 9.91 11.21 0.77
C LEU A 143 8.66 10.91 1.60
N ILE A 144 7.81 11.92 1.78
CA ILE A 144 6.51 11.81 2.45
C ILE A 144 5.40 12.47 1.63
N HIS A 145 4.14 12.15 1.93
CA HIS A 145 2.99 12.95 1.49
C HIS A 145 2.93 14.26 2.29
N ASN A 146 2.44 15.35 1.68
CA ASN A 146 2.36 16.66 2.33
C ASN A 146 1.51 16.62 3.62
N ASP A 147 0.41 15.86 3.65
CA ASP A 147 -0.41 15.63 4.87
C ASP A 147 0.29 14.83 5.99
N TYR A 148 1.55 14.40 5.79
CA TYR A 148 2.38 13.86 6.85
C TYR A 148 3.44 14.84 7.36
N GLU A 149 3.65 15.98 6.69
CA GLU A 149 4.74 16.89 7.03
C GLU A 149 4.64 17.41 8.46
N THR A 150 3.47 17.86 8.90
CA THR A 150 3.24 18.38 10.26
C THR A 150 3.49 17.30 11.31
N GLU A 151 2.75 16.19 11.26
CA GLU A 151 2.88 15.05 12.19
C GLU A 151 4.31 14.47 12.22
N PHE A 152 5.03 14.45 11.09
CA PHE A 152 6.42 13.99 11.04
C PHE A 152 7.40 15.01 11.64
N THR A 153 7.24 16.31 11.36
CA THR A 153 8.12 17.37 11.89
C THR A 153 7.90 17.60 13.39
N GLU A 154 6.67 17.51 13.89
CA GLU A 154 6.33 17.49 15.33
C GLU A 154 6.99 16.32 16.06
N LEU A 155 6.98 15.12 15.46
CA LEU A 155 7.61 13.96 16.05
C LEU A 155 9.15 14.09 16.10
N LEU A 156 9.76 14.70 15.08
CA LEU A 156 11.19 14.99 15.08
C LEU A 156 11.57 16.08 16.08
N SER A 157 10.78 17.15 16.19
CA SER A 157 11.03 18.26 17.13
C SER A 157 10.93 17.82 18.59
N LYS A 158 9.99 16.91 18.91
CA LYS A 158 9.92 16.20 20.21
C LYS A 158 11.24 15.53 20.61
N HIS A 159 12.03 15.08 19.64
CA HIS A 159 13.34 14.46 19.83
C HIS A 159 14.52 15.41 19.55
N ARG A 160 14.27 16.72 19.44
CA ARG A 160 15.26 17.78 19.14
C ARG A 160 15.97 17.58 17.79
N ILE A 161 15.31 16.96 16.82
CA ILE A 161 15.81 16.77 15.46
C ILE A 161 15.13 17.80 14.56
N SER A 162 15.90 18.75 14.04
CA SER A 162 15.41 19.73 13.05
C SER A 162 15.76 19.26 11.63
N PRO A 163 14.81 19.24 10.68
CA PRO A 163 15.11 19.10 9.26
C PRO A 163 16.01 20.24 8.75
N LYS A 164 16.86 19.94 7.76
CA LYS A 164 17.60 20.95 6.99
C LYS A 164 16.66 21.54 5.95
N MET A 165 16.35 22.83 6.07
CA MET A 165 15.50 23.55 5.12
C MET A 165 16.29 24.00 3.88
N ASP A 166 17.56 24.38 4.07
CA ASP A 166 18.41 25.02 3.05
C ASP A 166 19.23 24.01 2.19
N PHE A 167 18.84 22.73 2.18
CA PHE A 167 19.55 21.70 1.42
C PHE A 167 19.03 21.61 -0.01
N ASP A 168 19.83 22.08 -0.98
CA ASP A 168 19.58 21.85 -2.41
C ASP A 168 20.25 20.56 -2.89
N PRO A 169 19.50 19.53 -3.33
CA PRO A 169 20.06 18.29 -3.87
C PRO A 169 20.72 18.46 -5.24
N ASN A 170 20.51 19.58 -5.93
CA ASN A 170 21.09 19.86 -7.26
C ASN A 170 22.39 20.67 -7.19
N SER A 171 22.77 21.18 -6.01
CA SER A 171 24.02 21.93 -5.88
C SER A 171 25.22 20.99 -5.82
N GLY A 172 26.20 21.25 -6.68
CA GLY A 172 27.51 20.61 -6.73
C GLY A 172 28.30 20.72 -5.43
N LYS A 173 27.96 21.68 -4.55
CA LYS A 173 28.50 21.79 -3.18
C LYS A 173 28.20 20.57 -2.32
N THR A 174 27.15 19.80 -2.64
CA THR A 174 26.83 18.54 -1.96
C THR A 174 27.73 17.36 -2.38
N LEU A 175 28.49 17.51 -3.46
CA LEU A 175 29.43 16.51 -3.98
C LEU A 175 30.81 16.70 -3.32
N GLU A 176 31.03 15.94 -2.25
CA GLU A 176 32.30 15.83 -1.52
C GLU A 176 33.22 14.74 -2.12
N ASP A 177 33.37 14.73 -3.45
CA ASP A 177 34.29 13.85 -4.17
C ASP A 177 35.56 14.65 -4.55
N PRO A 178 36.76 14.24 -4.09
CA PRO A 178 38.02 14.90 -4.46
C PRO A 178 38.24 15.00 -5.97
N ASN A 179 37.76 14.04 -6.76
CA ASN A 179 37.91 14.06 -8.22
C ASN A 179 37.05 15.13 -8.90
N LEU A 180 35.96 15.55 -8.23
CA LEU A 180 35.06 16.61 -8.72
C LEU A 180 35.43 18.00 -8.16
N ALA A 181 36.45 18.10 -7.30
CA ALA A 181 36.89 19.36 -6.72
C ALA A 181 37.65 20.28 -7.71
N ALA A 182 38.15 19.74 -8.82
CA ALA A 182 38.84 20.48 -9.88
C ALA A 182 37.91 20.97 -11.01
N LEU A 183 36.63 20.57 -11.00
CA LEU A 183 35.63 21.01 -11.98
C LEU A 183 35.08 22.40 -11.65
N SER A 184 34.56 23.10 -12.65
CA SER A 184 33.82 24.34 -12.43
C SER A 184 32.51 24.09 -11.66
N ASP A 185 32.02 25.09 -10.92
CA ASP A 185 30.78 24.94 -10.15
C ASP A 185 29.57 24.56 -11.04
N ALA A 186 29.50 25.07 -12.27
CA ALA A 186 28.44 24.72 -13.22
C ALA A 186 28.47 23.25 -13.67
N GLU A 187 29.66 22.66 -13.87
CA GLU A 187 29.82 21.24 -14.16
C GLU A 187 29.46 20.37 -12.96
N ARG A 188 29.82 20.81 -11.75
CA ARG A 188 29.48 20.13 -10.49
C ARG A 188 27.98 20.15 -10.22
N ASP A 189 27.31 21.29 -10.45
CA ASP A 189 25.84 21.41 -10.37
C ASP A 189 25.16 20.48 -11.39
N ASN A 190 25.70 20.37 -12.61
CA ASN A 190 25.17 19.45 -13.61
C ASN A 190 25.35 17.97 -13.20
N ALA A 191 26.50 17.61 -12.64
CA ALA A 191 26.73 16.27 -12.11
C ALA A 191 25.79 15.96 -10.92
N ALA A 192 25.58 16.92 -10.02
CA ALA A 192 24.66 16.77 -8.88
C ALA A 192 23.21 16.56 -9.35
N ARG A 193 22.74 17.36 -10.33
CA ARG A 193 21.44 17.19 -10.99
C ARG A 193 21.30 15.80 -11.62
N GLN A 194 22.30 15.32 -12.36
CA GLN A 194 22.26 14.01 -13.01
C GLN A 194 22.23 12.86 -11.98
N HIS A 195 23.00 12.98 -10.89
CA HIS A 195 22.91 12.06 -9.77
C HIS A 195 21.54 12.10 -9.09
N GLN A 196 20.92 13.27 -8.95
CA GLN A 196 19.60 13.40 -8.36
C GLN A 196 18.52 12.75 -9.22
N ILE A 197 18.48 13.00 -10.53
CA ILE A 197 17.58 12.30 -11.47
C ILE A 197 17.77 10.79 -11.34
N THR A 198 19.01 10.30 -11.37
CA THR A 198 19.33 8.86 -11.22
C THR A 198 18.82 8.27 -9.90
N ARG A 199 18.88 9.01 -8.79
CA ARG A 199 18.33 8.57 -7.49
C ARG A 199 16.82 8.47 -7.53
N LEU A 200 16.14 9.46 -8.11
CA LEU A 200 14.68 9.52 -8.17
C LEU A 200 14.09 8.47 -9.11
N GLU A 201 14.70 8.26 -10.29
CA GLU A 201 14.34 7.17 -11.21
C GLU A 201 14.58 5.78 -10.57
N ARG A 202 15.59 5.64 -9.69
CA ARG A 202 15.78 4.40 -8.88
C ARG A 202 14.80 4.28 -7.71
N ALA A 203 14.31 5.38 -7.15
CA ALA A 203 13.35 5.36 -6.03
C ALA A 203 11.96 4.91 -6.48
N VAL A 204 11.42 5.49 -7.56
CA VAL A 204 10.04 5.25 -8.04
C VAL A 204 9.67 3.76 -8.20
N PRO A 205 10.51 2.87 -8.75
CA PRO A 205 10.22 1.44 -8.86
C PRO A 205 9.94 0.74 -7.52
N HIS A 206 10.61 1.17 -6.44
CA HIS A 206 10.52 0.60 -5.10
C HIS A 206 9.33 1.12 -4.28
N ILE A 207 8.68 2.21 -4.73
CA ILE A 207 7.48 2.74 -4.09
C ILE A 207 6.30 1.77 -4.33
N ARG A 208 5.47 1.56 -3.31
CA ARG A 208 4.34 0.64 -3.37
C ARG A 208 3.29 1.09 -4.40
N ALA A 209 2.77 0.15 -5.18
CA ALA A 209 1.91 0.40 -6.35
C ALA A 209 0.76 1.43 -6.15
N PRO A 210 0.00 1.45 -5.02
CA PRO A 210 -1.09 2.41 -4.85
C PRO A 210 -0.68 3.88 -4.92
N VAL A 211 0.54 4.20 -4.47
CA VAL A 211 1.07 5.58 -4.39
C VAL A 211 2.13 5.85 -5.46
N LYS A 212 2.77 4.80 -5.99
CA LYS A 212 3.83 4.85 -7.02
C LYS A 212 3.50 5.74 -8.20
N PHE A 213 2.30 5.58 -8.79
CA PHE A 213 1.91 6.32 -9.99
C PHE A 213 1.66 7.81 -9.72
N ALA A 214 1.13 8.15 -8.52
CA ALA A 214 0.97 9.54 -8.09
C ALA A 214 2.32 10.21 -7.86
N VAL A 215 3.28 9.52 -7.22
CA VAL A 215 4.66 10.03 -7.05
C VAL A 215 5.36 10.20 -8.39
N ALA A 216 5.25 9.23 -9.29
CA ALA A 216 5.85 9.31 -10.62
C ALA A 216 5.32 10.52 -11.40
N ARG A 217 4.00 10.76 -11.36
CA ARG A 217 3.38 11.94 -11.98
C ARG A 217 3.88 13.24 -11.35
N PHE A 218 3.88 13.32 -10.02
CA PHE A 218 4.38 14.50 -9.32
C PHE A 218 5.86 14.80 -9.62
N PHE A 219 6.73 13.77 -9.71
CA PHE A 219 8.13 13.96 -10.11
C PHE A 219 8.26 14.42 -11.56
N TYR A 220 7.42 13.92 -12.47
CA TYR A 220 7.39 14.39 -13.86
C TYR A 220 6.92 15.85 -13.95
N ASP A 221 5.84 16.22 -13.26
CA ASP A 221 5.31 17.59 -13.22
C ASP A 221 6.34 18.58 -12.63
N LYS A 222 7.19 18.12 -11.70
CA LYS A 222 8.32 18.88 -11.14
C LYS A 222 9.61 18.84 -11.99
N GLN A 223 9.62 18.17 -13.14
CA GLN A 223 10.80 17.96 -14.00
C GLN A 223 11.98 17.28 -13.27
N TRP A 224 11.69 16.41 -12.31
CA TRP A 224 12.67 15.68 -11.50
C TRP A 224 13.07 14.31 -12.09
N ILE A 225 12.29 13.80 -13.04
CA ILE A 225 12.53 12.54 -13.78
C ILE A 225 12.31 12.78 -15.28
N SER A 226 12.92 11.95 -16.12
CA SER A 226 12.76 12.08 -17.57
C SER A 226 11.36 11.66 -18.05
N LYS A 227 10.84 12.29 -19.11
CA LYS A 227 9.57 11.89 -19.75
C LYS A 227 9.58 10.42 -20.16
N LYS A 228 10.68 9.95 -20.77
CA LYS A 228 10.85 8.56 -21.21
C LYS A 228 10.70 7.58 -20.03
N PHE A 229 11.27 7.91 -18.87
CA PHE A 229 11.11 7.10 -17.68
C PHE A 229 9.67 7.13 -17.14
N TYR A 230 9.04 8.31 -17.10
CA TYR A 230 7.63 8.43 -16.69
C TYR A 230 6.68 7.62 -17.59
N ASP A 231 6.80 7.74 -18.91
CA ASP A 231 6.01 6.97 -19.88
C ASP A 231 6.17 5.46 -19.66
N THR A 232 7.40 4.99 -19.35
CA THR A 232 7.68 3.57 -19.02
C THR A 232 6.93 3.12 -17.76
N ILE A 233 6.89 3.94 -16.71
CA ILE A 233 6.15 3.63 -15.48
C ILE A 233 4.64 3.62 -15.71
N VAL A 234 4.12 4.50 -16.58
CA VAL A 234 2.69 4.54 -16.94
C VAL A 234 2.28 3.35 -17.80
N ALA A 235 3.08 2.96 -18.80
CA ALA A 235 2.83 1.77 -19.62
C ALA A 235 2.76 0.50 -18.75
N ALA A 236 3.66 0.38 -17.76
CA ALA A 236 3.67 -0.73 -16.79
C ALA A 236 2.46 -0.75 -15.83
N ARG A 237 1.59 0.28 -15.82
CA ARG A 237 0.37 0.31 -14.99
C ARG A 237 -0.71 -0.62 -15.53
N ASN A 238 -0.90 -0.67 -16.85
CA ASN A 238 -2.01 -1.34 -17.52
C ASN A 238 -1.53 -2.25 -18.68
N PRO A 239 -0.72 -3.29 -18.43
CA PRO A 239 -0.17 -4.15 -19.49
C PRO A 239 -1.20 -5.05 -20.21
N GLN A 240 -2.50 -4.99 -19.84
CA GLN A 240 -3.52 -5.96 -20.26
C GLN A 240 -4.91 -5.35 -20.55
N LEU A 241 -5.05 -4.03 -20.73
CA LEU A 241 -6.36 -3.44 -21.10
C LEU A 241 -6.66 -3.51 -22.61
N SER A 242 -5.65 -3.57 -23.49
CA SER A 242 -5.84 -3.79 -24.92
C SER A 242 -6.50 -5.14 -25.20
N ASN A 243 -5.93 -6.20 -24.62
CA ASN A 243 -6.31 -7.59 -24.86
C ASN A 243 -7.71 -7.98 -24.33
N ILE A 244 -8.38 -7.08 -23.59
CA ILE A 244 -9.74 -7.30 -23.05
C ILE A 244 -10.81 -6.78 -24.02
N PHE A 245 -10.52 -5.72 -24.78
CA PHE A 245 -11.46 -5.14 -25.75
C PHE A 245 -11.31 -5.72 -27.16
N ASP A 246 -10.18 -6.38 -27.48
CA ASP A 246 -9.95 -7.05 -28.77
C ASP A 246 -10.65 -8.42 -28.92
N GLN A 247 -11.65 -8.74 -28.08
CA GLN A 247 -12.56 -9.85 -28.35
C GLN A 247 -13.52 -9.47 -29.48
N SER A 248 -13.11 -9.77 -30.71
CA SER A 248 -13.89 -9.61 -31.94
C SER A 248 -15.34 -10.10 -31.76
N PRO A 249 -16.35 -9.36 -32.26
CA PRO A 249 -17.72 -9.87 -32.28
C PRO A 249 -17.75 -11.15 -33.13
N ALA A 250 -18.32 -12.21 -32.57
CA ALA A 250 -18.60 -13.43 -33.31
C ALA A 250 -19.66 -13.14 -34.39
N ALA A 251 -19.52 -13.78 -35.55
CA ALA A 251 -20.50 -13.67 -36.62
C ALA A 251 -21.89 -14.13 -36.14
N GLY A 252 -22.91 -13.32 -36.44
CA GLY A 252 -24.31 -13.56 -36.10
C GLY A 252 -25.21 -12.97 -37.17
N ASP A 253 -25.53 -13.81 -38.14
CA ASP A 253 -26.52 -13.72 -39.23
C ASP A 253 -27.23 -12.39 -39.53
N SER A 254 -27.11 -12.00 -40.80
CA SER A 254 -28.04 -11.12 -41.48
C SER A 254 -29.47 -11.69 -41.46
N ASN A 255 -30.43 -10.89 -40.98
CA ASN A 255 -31.78 -10.92 -41.52
C ASN A 255 -32.40 -9.52 -41.50
N THR A 256 -32.66 -9.02 -42.71
CA THR A 256 -33.45 -7.82 -42.99
C THR A 256 -34.91 -8.02 -42.60
N ASN A 257 -35.56 -6.97 -42.09
CA ASN A 257 -36.90 -6.58 -42.52
C ASN A 257 -37.21 -5.11 -42.14
N ASP A 258 -38.14 -4.53 -42.89
CA ASP A 258 -38.36 -3.09 -43.11
C ASP A 258 -39.01 -2.33 -41.93
N PRO A 259 -39.03 -0.98 -41.95
CA PRO A 259 -39.47 -0.16 -40.83
C PRO A 259 -40.97 0.13 -40.83
N THR A 260 -41.51 0.45 -39.65
CA THR A 260 -42.73 1.25 -39.51
C THR A 260 -42.41 2.59 -38.88
N ALA A 261 -42.50 3.64 -39.70
CA ALA A 261 -42.64 5.01 -39.23
C ALA A 261 -44.13 5.37 -39.25
N ASP A 262 -44.62 5.92 -38.13
CA ASP A 262 -45.80 6.77 -38.00
C ASP A 262 -45.56 7.53 -36.67
N ASP A 263 -45.00 8.73 -36.73
CA ASP A 263 -45.71 10.02 -36.78
C ASP A 263 -46.37 10.43 -35.45
N ILE A 264 -45.77 11.41 -34.75
CA ILE A 264 -46.43 12.69 -34.41
C ILE A 264 -45.42 13.84 -34.54
N ASN A 265 -45.70 14.72 -35.50
CA ASN A 265 -45.26 16.12 -35.61
C ASN A 265 -46.51 16.99 -35.26
N MET A 266 -46.49 18.28 -34.92
CA MET A 266 -45.51 19.38 -35.03
C MET A 266 -45.92 20.50 -34.05
N LEU A 267 -45.03 21.46 -33.74
CA LEU A 267 -45.27 22.93 -33.50
C LEU A 267 -44.02 23.50 -32.78
N THR A 268 -43.02 24.06 -33.48
CA THR A 268 -42.88 25.46 -33.98
C THR A 268 -42.54 26.50 -32.90
N ALA A 269 -41.73 27.47 -33.30
CA ALA A 269 -41.04 28.44 -32.44
C ALA A 269 -41.78 29.79 -32.31
N ASP A 270 -41.10 30.69 -31.59
CA ASP A 270 -41.23 32.16 -31.56
C ASP A 270 -42.21 32.80 -30.55
N ASP A 271 -41.82 34.02 -30.15
CA ASP A 271 -42.45 35.02 -29.27
C ASP A 271 -42.75 34.69 -27.80
N PHE A 272 -41.91 35.20 -26.88
CA PHE A 272 -42.24 36.51 -26.26
C PHE A 272 -41.03 37.23 -25.62
N GLU A 273 -41.17 38.54 -25.43
CA GLU A 273 -40.07 39.48 -25.24
C GLU A 273 -39.50 39.63 -23.82
N GLN A 274 -38.19 39.86 -23.82
CA GLN A 274 -37.48 40.92 -23.11
C GLN A 274 -38.37 42.07 -22.54
N PHE A 275 -38.46 42.18 -21.21
CA PHE A 275 -38.89 43.40 -20.53
C PHE A 275 -37.69 44.12 -19.88
N GLY A 276 -37.39 45.32 -20.38
CA GLY A 276 -36.91 46.41 -19.51
C GLY A 276 -38.09 47.02 -18.72
N ASP A 277 -37.97 48.12 -18.01
CA ASP A 277 -36.89 49.11 -17.98
C ASP A 277 -37.12 50.03 -16.73
N ARG A 278 -36.10 50.79 -16.30
CA ARG A 278 -36.21 52.05 -15.50
C ARG A 278 -36.82 52.00 -14.07
N ASP A 279 -36.57 52.97 -13.18
CA ASP A 279 -35.64 54.11 -13.15
C ASP A 279 -35.40 54.52 -11.68
N SER A 280 -34.19 55.03 -11.35
CA SER A 280 -33.97 56.14 -10.39
C SER A 280 -32.47 56.41 -10.22
N GLN A 281 -32.04 57.60 -10.66
CA GLN A 281 -30.67 58.10 -10.52
C GLN A 281 -30.67 59.36 -9.60
N PRO A 282 -29.63 60.22 -9.53
CA PRO A 282 -28.80 60.38 -8.33
C PRO A 282 -28.95 61.74 -7.62
N SER A 283 -28.21 61.95 -6.54
CA SER A 283 -27.80 63.29 -6.10
C SER A 283 -26.39 63.31 -5.50
N HIS A 284 -25.66 64.41 -5.78
CA HIS A 284 -24.31 64.69 -5.29
C HIS A 284 -24.31 65.19 -3.84
N HIS A 285 -23.25 64.88 -3.08
CA HIS A 285 -22.28 65.93 -2.73
C HIS A 285 -20.89 65.39 -2.39
#